data_AF-A0A2H0V6Y6-F1
#
_entry.id   AF-A0A2H0V6Y6-F1
#
_cell.length_a   1.000
_cell.length_b   1.000
_cell.length_c   1.000
_cell.angle_alpha   90.00
_cell.angle_beta   90.00
_cell.angle_gamma   90.00
#
_symmetry.space_group_name_H-M   'P 1'
#
loop_
_entity.id
_entity.type
_entity.pdbx_description
1 polymer ?
#
loop_
_entity_poly.entity_id
_entity_poly.type
_entity_poly.pdbx_seq_one_letter_code
_entity_poly.pdbx_strand_id
1 'polypeptide(L)'
;MNNDNKQFLITVVVASVIISSIFGASAGFLAVNNTQTRHLLAKVFSGLSLEQNIGLEQKTVQVEESSAVVSAVEKVNPAVVSVIVTKDLPKIENFYYSPFGNDDFFNEFFGSDFLVPGQRQNGTEKTEVGGGSGFIISTDGLVVTNRHVVLDEKAEYTVLMNDGQKYNATVLARDSVNDLAILKVDASDLPTVELGDSDNIKVGQTAIAIGNALGEFRNTVSTGVVSGLARSVVAGGGGFSENLTNLIQTDASINPGNSGGPLLNIAGQVIGINTAVAQGAQGIGFAIPIN
;
A
#
# COMPACT_ATOMS: atom_id res chain seq x y z
N MET A 1 -53.64 -40.33 -11.56
CA MET A 1 -53.44 -41.79 -11.47
C MET A 1 -53.84 -42.24 -10.09
N ASN A 2 -54.64 -43.30 -9.95
CA ASN A 2 -55.01 -43.82 -8.64
C ASN A 2 -53.78 -44.43 -7.94
N ASN A 3 -53.77 -44.47 -6.60
CA ASN A 3 -52.57 -44.86 -5.82
C ASN A 3 -52.02 -46.24 -6.23
N ASP A 4 -52.88 -47.18 -6.62
CA ASP A 4 -52.49 -48.51 -7.07
C ASP A 4 -51.68 -48.48 -8.38
N ASN A 5 -52.04 -47.59 -9.31
CA ASN A 5 -51.30 -47.44 -10.58
C ASN A 5 -49.93 -46.79 -10.36
N LYS A 6 -49.78 -45.95 -9.32
CA LYS A 6 -48.50 -45.32 -8.98
C LYS A 6 -47.56 -46.32 -8.30
N GLN A 7 -48.08 -47.17 -7.41
CA GLN A 7 -47.32 -48.25 -6.80
C GLN A 7 -46.88 -49.28 -7.83
N PHE A 8 -47.76 -49.71 -8.73
CA PHE A 8 -47.40 -50.61 -9.82
C PHE A 8 -46.25 -50.07 -10.69
N LEU A 9 -46.29 -48.79 -11.05
CA LEU A 9 -45.26 -48.17 -11.88
C LEU A 9 -43.91 -48.07 -11.16
N ILE A 10 -43.92 -47.74 -9.86
CA ILE A 10 -42.70 -47.71 -9.04
C ILE A 10 -42.11 -49.12 -8.94
N THR A 11 -42.92 -50.15 -8.69
CA THR A 11 -42.46 -51.54 -8.63
C THR A 11 -41.82 -51.99 -9.94
N VAL A 12 -42.41 -51.64 -11.09
CA VAL A 12 -41.84 -51.98 -12.41
C VAL A 12 -40.50 -51.29 -12.65
N VAL A 13 -40.36 -50.02 -12.26
CA VAL A 13 -39.10 -49.27 -12.41
C VAL A 13 -38.01 -49.80 -11.48
N VAL A 14 -38.35 -50.12 -10.23
CA VAL A 14 -37.37 -50.68 -9.29
C VAL A 14 -36.95 -52.09 -9.74
N ALA A 15 -37.89 -52.92 -10.19
CA ALA A 15 -37.59 -54.24 -10.72
C ALA A 15 -36.71 -54.18 -11.97
N SER A 16 -36.96 -53.23 -12.89
CA SER A 16 -36.14 -53.08 -14.10
C SER A 16 -34.72 -52.60 -13.78
N VAL A 17 -34.55 -51.70 -12.81
CA VAL A 17 -33.22 -51.26 -12.34
C VAL A 17 -32.45 -52.41 -11.69
N ILE A 18 -33.10 -53.22 -10.85
CA ILE A 18 -32.45 -54.37 -10.20
C ILE A 18 -32.06 -55.45 -11.24
N ILE A 19 -32.96 -55.76 -12.18
CA ILE A 19 -32.66 -56.72 -13.25
C ILE A 19 -31.49 -56.19 -14.12
N SER A 20 -31.51 -54.90 -14.49
CA SER A 20 -30.43 -54.31 -15.31
C SER A 20 -29.07 -54.29 -14.62
N SER A 21 -29.04 -54.10 -13.30
CA SER A 21 -27.80 -54.07 -12.51
C SER A 21 -27.22 -55.47 -12.32
N ILE A 22 -28.06 -56.48 -12.09
CA ILE A 22 -27.63 -57.89 -12.02
C ILE A 22 -27.12 -58.37 -13.37
N PHE A 23 -27.84 -58.10 -14.46
CA PHE A 23 -27.39 -58.48 -15.81
C PHE A 23 -26.15 -57.70 -16.25
N GLY A 24 -26.07 -56.41 -15.92
CA GLY A 24 -24.91 -55.55 -16.20
C GLY A 24 -23.66 -56.01 -15.46
N ALA A 25 -23.77 -56.33 -14.17
CA ALA A 25 -22.65 -56.84 -13.38
C ALA A 25 -22.20 -58.23 -13.85
N SER A 26 -23.14 -59.12 -14.18
CA SER A 26 -22.85 -60.47 -14.70
C SER A 26 -22.18 -60.42 -16.08
N ALA A 27 -22.69 -59.59 -16.98
CA ALA A 27 -22.09 -59.36 -18.29
C ALA A 27 -20.71 -58.69 -18.17
N GLY A 28 -20.55 -57.73 -17.26
CA GLY A 28 -19.26 -57.10 -16.95
C GLY A 28 -18.23 -58.10 -16.43
N PHE A 29 -18.60 -58.98 -15.50
CA PHE A 29 -17.72 -60.01 -14.96
C PHE A 29 -17.29 -61.03 -16.03
N LEU A 30 -18.22 -61.49 -16.87
CA LEU A 30 -17.92 -62.40 -17.98
C LEU A 30 -17.07 -61.74 -19.08
N ALA A 31 -17.31 -60.46 -19.37
CA ALA A 31 -16.54 -59.70 -20.36
C ALA A 31 -15.11 -59.41 -19.87
N VAL A 32 -14.91 -59.22 -18.56
CA VAL A 32 -13.59 -59.03 -17.96
C VAL A 32 -12.81 -60.34 -17.87
N ASN A 33 -13.42 -61.52 -17.84
CA ASN A 33 -12.67 -62.77 -17.71
C ASN A 33 -12.35 -63.49 -19.03
N ASN A 34 -12.78 -62.94 -20.18
CA ASN A 34 -12.51 -63.50 -21.50
C ASN A 34 -11.71 -62.51 -22.37
N THR A 35 -10.56 -62.96 -22.86
CA THR A 35 -9.55 -62.15 -23.56
C THR A 35 -10.05 -61.56 -24.87
N GLN A 36 -10.98 -62.21 -25.58
CA GLN A 36 -11.56 -61.67 -26.82
C GLN A 36 -12.54 -60.52 -26.56
N THR A 37 -13.35 -60.60 -25.51
CA THR A 37 -14.34 -59.56 -25.17
C THR A 37 -13.67 -58.28 -24.66
N ARG A 38 -12.55 -58.41 -23.94
CA ARG A 38 -11.70 -57.26 -23.56
C ARG A 38 -11.21 -56.50 -24.78
N HIS A 39 -10.80 -57.20 -25.83
CA HIS A 39 -10.27 -56.59 -27.04
C HIS A 39 -11.37 -55.90 -27.86
N LEU A 40 -12.59 -56.42 -27.84
CA LEU A 40 -13.77 -55.81 -28.48
C LEU A 40 -14.25 -54.58 -27.70
N LEU A 41 -14.30 -54.63 -26.37
CA LEU A 41 -14.63 -53.48 -25.52
C LEU A 41 -13.63 -52.35 -25.71
N ALA A 42 -12.33 -52.65 -25.71
CA ALA A 42 -11.30 -51.65 -25.97
C ALA A 42 -11.49 -50.96 -27.33
N LYS A 43 -11.91 -51.70 -28.36
CA LYS A 43 -12.16 -51.18 -29.72
C LYS A 43 -13.42 -50.30 -29.80
N VAL A 44 -14.47 -50.67 -29.06
CA VAL A 44 -15.71 -49.87 -28.97
C VAL A 44 -15.49 -48.59 -28.18
N PHE A 45 -14.78 -48.65 -27.05
CA PHE A 45 -14.45 -47.46 -26.25
C PHE A 45 -13.41 -46.56 -26.92
N SER A 46 -12.46 -47.11 -27.69
CA SER A 46 -11.56 -46.31 -28.52
C SER A 46 -12.26 -45.64 -29.71
N GLY A 47 -13.41 -46.15 -30.15
CA GLY A 47 -14.24 -45.56 -31.21
C GLY A 47 -15.28 -44.55 -30.71
N LEU A 48 -15.43 -44.42 -29.39
CA LEU A 48 -16.29 -43.45 -28.69
C LEU A 48 -15.50 -42.23 -28.19
N SER A 49 -14.30 -42.00 -28.72
CA SER A 49 -13.65 -40.69 -28.63
C SER A 49 -14.47 -39.70 -29.46
N LEU A 50 -15.48 -39.11 -28.82
CA LEU A 50 -16.05 -37.85 -29.28
C LEU A 50 -14.94 -36.81 -29.24
N GLU A 51 -14.22 -36.64 -30.35
CA GLU A 51 -13.53 -35.41 -30.70
C GLU A 51 -14.59 -34.33 -30.93
N GLN A 52 -15.27 -33.93 -29.86
CA GLN A 52 -15.98 -32.68 -29.84
C GLN A 52 -14.94 -31.63 -29.47
N ASN A 53 -14.48 -30.92 -30.50
CA ASN A 53 -13.61 -29.76 -30.40
C ASN A 53 -14.41 -28.64 -29.69
N ILE A 54 -14.57 -28.75 -28.37
CA ILE A 54 -15.02 -27.65 -27.54
C ILE A 54 -13.81 -26.74 -27.44
N GLY A 55 -13.77 -25.71 -28.28
CA GLY A 55 -12.84 -24.60 -28.16
C GLY A 55 -13.10 -23.86 -26.85
N LEU A 56 -12.68 -24.44 -25.73
CA LEU A 56 -12.37 -23.70 -24.53
C LEU A 56 -11.07 -22.97 -24.87
N GLU A 57 -11.18 -21.72 -25.32
CA GLU A 57 -10.10 -20.77 -25.15
C GLU A 57 -9.79 -20.72 -23.65
N GLN A 58 -8.92 -21.61 -23.18
CA GLN A 58 -8.19 -21.36 -21.95
C GLN A 58 -7.26 -20.21 -22.28
N LYS A 59 -7.75 -19.00 -22.01
CA LYS A 59 -6.92 -17.81 -21.92
C LYS A 59 -6.03 -17.99 -20.69
N THR A 60 -4.98 -18.79 -20.83
CA THR A 60 -3.91 -18.90 -19.85
C THR A 60 -3.15 -17.59 -19.91
N VAL A 61 -3.56 -16.61 -19.10
CA VAL A 61 -2.79 -15.40 -18.92
C VAL A 61 -1.63 -15.76 -18.00
N GLN A 62 -0.45 -16.03 -18.57
CA GLN A 62 0.78 -16.00 -17.79
C GLN A 62 1.06 -14.53 -17.45
N VAL A 63 0.59 -14.08 -16.28
CA VAL A 63 0.98 -12.79 -15.73
C VAL A 63 2.19 -13.05 -14.84
N GLU A 64 3.39 -12.67 -15.28
CA GLU A 64 4.50 -12.46 -14.35
C GLU A 64 4.26 -11.12 -13.64
N GLU A 65 3.25 -11.09 -12.76
CA GLU A 65 2.80 -9.88 -12.06
C GLU A 65 3.92 -9.26 -11.20
N SER A 66 4.79 -10.11 -10.66
CA SER A 66 6.01 -9.70 -9.97
C SER A 66 6.93 -8.87 -10.87
N SER A 67 7.02 -9.20 -12.16
CA SER A 67 7.86 -8.46 -13.12
C SER A 67 7.30 -7.06 -13.40
N ALA A 68 5.98 -6.93 -13.52
CA ALA A 68 5.34 -5.64 -13.82
C ALA A 68 5.41 -4.67 -12.63
N VAL A 69 5.15 -5.15 -11.40
CA VAL A 69 5.30 -4.33 -10.18
C VAL A 69 6.75 -3.90 -10.00
N VAL A 70 7.69 -4.82 -10.13
CA VAL A 70 9.13 -4.50 -10.01
C VAL A 70 9.54 -3.47 -11.05
N SER A 71 9.12 -3.63 -12.31
CA SER A 71 9.43 -2.68 -13.38
C SER A 71 8.86 -1.28 -13.09
N ALA A 72 7.62 -1.19 -12.59
CA ALA A 72 7.00 0.07 -12.22
C ALA A 72 7.76 0.75 -11.07
N VAL A 73 8.17 -0.01 -10.06
CA VAL A 73 8.97 0.48 -8.93
C VAL A 73 10.35 0.94 -9.41
N GLU A 74 11.09 0.14 -10.15
CA GLU A 74 12.43 0.48 -10.66
C GLU A 74 12.41 1.76 -11.50
N LYS A 75 11.38 1.94 -12.34
CA LYS A 75 11.18 3.13 -13.15
C LYS A 75 10.97 4.39 -12.30
N VAL A 76 10.17 4.31 -11.24
CA VAL A 76 9.71 5.48 -10.47
C VAL A 76 10.60 5.81 -9.28
N ASN A 77 11.17 4.79 -8.64
CA ASN A 77 11.87 4.93 -7.37
C ASN A 77 13.00 5.99 -7.38
N PRO A 78 13.80 6.19 -8.45
CA PRO A 78 14.80 7.27 -8.48
C PRO A 78 14.22 8.68 -8.25
N ALA A 79 12.96 8.91 -8.62
CA ALA A 79 12.27 10.20 -8.48
C ALA A 79 11.48 10.34 -7.17
N VAL A 80 11.38 9.30 -6.34
CA VAL A 80 10.72 9.34 -5.03
C VAL A 80 11.73 9.76 -3.96
N VAL A 81 11.34 10.70 -3.11
CA VAL A 81 12.23 11.37 -2.15
C VAL A 81 11.66 11.36 -0.75
N SER A 82 12.52 11.49 0.27
CA SER A 82 12.10 11.87 1.61
C SER A 82 12.09 13.39 1.75
N VAL A 83 11.07 13.92 2.42
CA VAL A 83 10.99 15.33 2.84
C VAL A 83 11.24 15.36 4.34
N ILE A 84 12.39 15.89 4.73
CA ILE A 84 12.84 15.98 6.13
C ILE A 84 12.52 17.37 6.67
N VAL A 85 11.97 17.43 7.88
CA VAL A 85 11.62 18.67 8.59
C VAL A 85 12.59 18.87 9.74
N THR A 86 13.32 19.99 9.73
CA THR A 86 14.32 20.32 10.74
C THR A 86 13.97 21.64 11.43
N LYS A 87 14.19 21.71 12.75
CA LYS A 87 14.06 22.94 13.54
C LYS A 87 15.22 23.09 14.51
N ASP A 88 15.54 24.34 14.81
CA ASP A 88 16.41 24.70 15.93
C ASP A 88 15.63 24.56 17.25
N LEU A 89 15.87 23.48 17.98
CA LEU A 89 15.24 23.22 19.28
C LEU A 89 16.17 23.64 20.43
N PRO A 90 15.62 24.17 21.54
CA PRO A 90 16.39 24.45 22.75
C PRO A 90 17.14 23.21 23.25
N LYS A 91 18.45 23.33 23.45
CA LYS A 91 19.21 22.28 24.12
C LYS A 91 19.03 22.43 25.62
N ILE A 92 18.24 21.55 26.23
CA ILE A 92 17.99 21.56 27.66
C ILE A 92 19.11 20.79 28.37
N GLU A 93 19.90 21.48 29.16
CA GLU A 93 20.89 20.88 30.05
C GLU A 93 20.32 20.76 31.46
N ASN A 94 20.35 19.54 31.99
CA ASN A 94 20.17 19.33 33.42
C ASN A 94 21.49 19.69 34.11
N PHE A 95 21.43 20.62 35.04
CA PHE A 95 22.57 20.98 35.87
C PHE A 95 22.16 20.89 37.33
N TYR A 96 23.13 20.64 38.20
CA TYR A 96 22.94 20.65 39.63
C TYR A 96 23.49 21.96 40.18
N TYR A 97 22.69 22.66 40.98
CA TYR A 97 23.12 23.91 41.61
C TYR A 97 22.75 23.95 43.08
N SER A 98 23.55 24.67 43.86
CA SER A 98 23.21 24.99 45.25
C SER A 98 22.16 26.11 45.24
N PRO A 99 20.96 25.92 45.81
CA PRO A 99 19.95 26.96 45.89
C PRO A 99 20.35 28.09 46.86
N PHE A 100 21.41 27.89 47.64
CA PHE A 100 21.94 28.82 48.64
C PHE A 100 23.29 29.42 48.23
N GLY A 101 23.75 29.19 46.99
CA GLY A 101 25.02 29.73 46.50
C GLY A 101 26.23 29.31 47.36
N ASN A 102 27.11 30.27 47.65
CA ASN A 102 28.30 30.09 48.49
C ASN A 102 28.10 30.68 49.90
N ASP A 103 26.89 30.70 50.44
CA ASP A 103 26.63 31.25 51.77
C ASP A 103 27.13 30.31 52.89
N ASP A 104 28.20 30.71 53.58
CA ASP A 104 28.83 29.94 54.66
C ASP A 104 27.85 29.52 55.77
N PHE A 105 26.89 30.38 56.10
CA PHE A 105 25.86 30.10 57.10
C PHE A 105 24.96 28.91 56.73
N PHE A 106 24.55 28.80 55.47
CA PHE A 106 23.67 27.72 55.00
C PHE A 106 24.46 26.44 54.69
N ASN A 107 25.71 26.59 54.26
CA ASN A 107 26.62 25.47 53.98
C ASN A 107 26.95 24.64 55.23
N GLU A 108 27.05 25.28 56.40
CA GLU A 108 27.27 24.58 57.68
C GLU A 108 26.02 23.81 58.15
N PHE A 109 24.82 24.23 57.74
CA PHE A 109 23.55 23.60 58.13
C PHE A 109 23.10 22.47 57.19
N PHE A 110 23.17 22.66 55.87
CA PHE A 110 22.67 21.70 54.86
C PHE A 110 23.78 20.86 54.20
N GLY A 111 25.06 21.21 54.43
CA GLY A 111 26.22 20.62 53.76
C GLY A 111 26.43 21.18 52.35
N SER A 112 27.70 21.31 51.95
CA SER A 112 28.11 21.80 50.62
C SER A 112 27.66 20.91 49.45
N ASP A 113 27.20 19.69 49.75
CA ASP A 113 26.77 18.69 48.77
C ASP A 113 25.26 18.73 48.48
N PHE A 114 24.50 19.63 49.13
CA PHE A 114 23.08 19.80 48.88
C PHE A 114 22.84 20.51 47.54
N LEU A 115 22.71 19.72 46.47
CA LEU A 115 22.45 20.19 45.13
C LEU A 115 21.01 19.86 44.70
N VAL A 116 20.33 20.84 44.12
CA VAL A 116 19.02 20.64 43.50
C VAL A 116 19.15 20.53 41.98
N PRO A 117 18.37 19.66 41.32
CA PRO A 117 18.33 19.61 39.87
C PRO A 117 17.68 20.89 39.32
N GLY A 118 18.37 21.53 38.40
CA GLY A 118 17.88 22.65 37.58
C GLY A 118 17.93 22.31 36.10
N GLN A 119 17.09 22.96 35.31
CA GLN A 119 17.13 22.90 33.86
C GLN A 119 17.51 24.28 33.32
N ARG A 120 18.51 24.34 32.44
CA ARG A 120 18.84 25.58 31.72
C ARG A 120 18.88 25.29 30.23
N GLN A 121 18.49 26.28 29.43
CA GLN A 121 18.67 26.25 28.00
C GLN A 121 20.11 26.66 27.68
N ASN A 122 20.88 25.79 27.02
CA ASN A 122 22.23 26.07 26.54
C ASN A 122 22.28 26.03 25.00
N GLY A 123 21.77 27.10 24.37
CA GLY A 123 21.73 27.23 22.92
C GLY A 123 20.58 26.47 22.25
N THR A 124 20.72 26.27 20.95
CA THR A 124 19.79 25.51 20.11
C THR A 124 20.55 24.49 19.27
N GLU A 125 19.89 23.38 18.94
CA GLU A 125 20.43 22.34 18.07
C GLU A 125 19.42 22.05 16.94
N LYS A 126 19.94 21.86 15.72
CA LYS A 126 19.12 21.42 14.59
C LYS A 126 18.70 19.97 14.78
N THR A 127 17.43 19.78 15.03
CA THR A 127 16.84 18.46 15.26
C THR A 127 15.83 18.14 14.17
N GLU A 128 15.87 16.90 13.67
CA GLU A 128 14.80 16.37 12.83
C GLU A 128 13.55 16.18 13.67
N VAL A 129 12.48 16.89 13.31
CA VAL A 129 11.23 16.92 14.07
C VAL A 129 10.07 16.22 13.35
N GLY A 130 10.33 15.71 12.15
CA GLY A 130 9.36 14.97 11.36
C GLY A 130 9.75 14.90 9.88
N GLY A 131 8.81 14.41 9.08
CA GLY A 131 8.95 14.33 7.64
C GLY A 131 7.99 13.32 7.02
N GLY A 132 8.18 13.13 5.72
CA GLY A 132 7.32 12.30 4.89
C GLY A 132 7.99 11.98 3.56
N SER A 133 7.19 11.66 2.57
CA SER A 133 7.64 11.38 1.20
C SER A 133 7.23 12.49 0.23
N GLY A 134 7.88 12.51 -0.92
CA GLY A 134 7.49 13.30 -2.06
C GLY A 134 7.96 12.64 -3.36
N PHE A 135 7.67 13.26 -4.48
CA PHE A 135 8.21 12.83 -5.77
C PHE A 135 8.46 14.00 -6.71
N ILE A 136 9.47 13.85 -7.56
CA ILE A 136 9.94 14.89 -8.48
C ILE A 136 9.12 14.83 -9.76
N ILE A 137 8.52 15.96 -10.15
CA ILE A 137 7.68 16.09 -11.35
C ILE A 137 8.33 16.89 -12.47
N SER A 138 9.48 17.52 -12.21
CA SER A 138 10.23 18.26 -13.23
C SER A 138 11.74 18.09 -13.05
N THR A 139 12.46 18.06 -14.17
CA THR A 139 13.91 17.85 -14.20
C THR A 139 14.71 18.97 -13.54
N ASP A 140 14.09 20.14 -13.39
CA ASP A 140 14.64 21.30 -12.69
C ASP A 140 14.27 21.32 -11.19
N GLY A 141 13.62 20.29 -10.65
CA GLY A 141 13.46 20.11 -9.20
C GLY A 141 12.17 20.60 -8.57
N LEU A 142 11.04 20.54 -9.28
CA LEU A 142 9.73 20.62 -8.63
C LEU A 142 9.38 19.28 -7.99
N VAL A 143 8.98 19.34 -6.72
CA VAL A 143 8.61 18.18 -5.90
C VAL A 143 7.19 18.36 -5.40
N VAL A 144 6.39 17.30 -5.49
CA VAL A 144 5.05 17.21 -4.91
C VAL A 144 5.13 16.43 -3.60
N THR A 145 4.39 16.90 -2.59
CA THR A 145 4.18 16.21 -1.31
C THR A 145 2.85 16.66 -0.71
N ASN A 146 2.50 16.15 0.48
CA ASN A 146 1.34 16.66 1.20
C ASN A 146 1.63 17.96 1.95
N ARG A 147 0.59 18.77 2.15
CA ARG A 147 0.69 19.99 2.95
C ARG A 147 1.04 19.67 4.39
N HIS A 148 0.44 18.64 5.00
CA HIS A 148 0.69 18.31 6.40
C HIS A 148 2.15 17.89 6.66
N VAL A 149 2.87 17.38 5.65
CA VAL A 149 4.31 17.09 5.74
C VAL A 149 5.12 18.38 5.89
N VAL A 150 4.68 19.46 5.24
CA VAL A 150 5.35 20.76 5.23
C VAL A 150 4.53 21.85 5.92
N LEU A 151 3.84 21.50 7.00
CA LEU A 151 2.87 22.37 7.67
C LEU A 151 3.52 23.59 8.35
N ASP A 152 4.71 23.42 8.93
CA ASP A 152 5.37 24.45 9.72
C ASP A 152 6.18 25.45 8.87
N GLU A 153 5.63 26.64 8.65
CA GLU A 153 6.28 27.70 7.87
C GLU A 153 7.63 28.20 8.42
N LYS A 154 7.96 27.90 9.68
CA LYS A 154 9.22 28.28 10.34
C LYS A 154 10.24 27.15 10.35
N ALA A 155 9.88 25.95 9.88
CA ALA A 155 10.81 24.84 9.76
C ALA A 155 11.66 24.97 8.49
N GLU A 156 12.83 24.33 8.53
CA GLU A 156 13.64 24.11 7.34
C GLU A 156 13.28 22.75 6.73
N TYR A 157 13.29 22.70 5.40
CA TYR A 157 12.94 21.51 4.64
C TYR A 157 14.12 21.02 3.80
N THR A 158 14.40 19.73 3.89
CA THR A 158 15.42 19.06 3.07
C THR A 158 14.79 17.92 2.29
N VAL A 159 15.02 17.90 0.98
CA VAL A 159 14.71 16.76 0.11
C VAL A 159 15.91 15.83 0.10
N LEU A 160 15.71 14.59 0.51
CA LEU A 160 16.71 13.52 0.49
C LEU A 160 16.34 12.50 -0.60
N MET A 161 17.24 12.33 -1.56
CA MET A 161 17.10 11.39 -2.68
C MET A 161 17.51 9.96 -2.30
N ASN A 162 17.15 9.01 -3.17
CA ASN A 162 17.44 7.60 -3.00
C ASN A 162 18.92 7.22 -3.21
N ASP A 163 19.71 8.07 -3.84
CA ASP A 163 21.17 7.95 -3.90
C ASP A 163 21.88 8.59 -2.71
N GLY A 164 21.14 9.23 -1.79
CA GLY A 164 21.66 9.90 -0.60
C GLY A 164 21.94 11.39 -0.76
N GLN A 165 21.76 11.95 -1.96
CA GLN A 165 21.91 13.38 -2.18
C GLN A 165 20.85 14.18 -1.41
N LYS A 166 21.25 15.32 -0.84
CA LYS A 166 20.40 16.19 -0.03
C LYS A 166 20.33 17.57 -0.65
N TYR A 167 19.11 18.11 -0.72
CA TYR A 167 18.84 19.42 -1.28
C TYR A 167 17.99 20.23 -0.31
N ASN A 168 18.39 21.49 -0.06
CA ASN A 168 17.51 22.43 0.62
C ASN A 168 16.28 22.68 -0.27
N ALA A 169 15.11 22.62 0.33
CA ALA A 169 13.84 22.76 -0.36
C ALA A 169 13.13 24.04 0.06
N THR A 170 12.68 24.82 -0.92
CA THR A 170 11.80 25.97 -0.71
C THR A 170 10.36 25.55 -0.96
N VAL A 171 9.46 25.83 -0.03
CA VAL A 171 8.03 25.56 -0.23
C VAL A 171 7.44 26.67 -1.09
N LEU A 172 7.02 26.33 -2.31
CA LEU A 172 6.43 27.29 -3.26
C LEU A 172 4.94 27.51 -3.01
N ALA A 173 4.22 26.44 -2.65
CA ALA A 173 2.78 26.49 -2.45
C ALA A 173 2.33 25.45 -1.42
N ARG A 174 1.24 25.79 -0.71
CA ARG A 174 0.50 24.91 0.19
C ARG A 174 -0.98 25.10 -0.08
N ASP A 175 -1.68 24.02 -0.38
CA ASP A 175 -3.14 24.01 -0.54
C ASP A 175 -3.77 23.40 0.73
N SER A 176 -4.46 24.25 1.49
CA SER A 176 -5.15 23.87 2.72
C SER A 176 -6.44 23.09 2.51
N VAL A 177 -6.95 23.03 1.29
CA VAL A 177 -8.19 22.31 0.96
C VAL A 177 -7.88 20.88 0.57
N ASN A 178 -6.85 20.68 -0.24
CA ASN A 178 -6.54 19.37 -0.84
C ASN A 178 -5.34 18.66 -0.19
N ASP A 179 -4.76 19.21 0.89
CA ASP A 179 -3.56 18.67 1.54
C ASP A 179 -2.38 18.47 0.58
N LEU A 180 -2.14 19.46 -0.30
CA LEU A 180 -1.06 19.43 -1.29
C LEU A 180 -0.01 20.51 -1.04
N ALA A 181 1.23 20.20 -1.35
CA ALA A 181 2.29 21.19 -1.37
C ALA A 181 3.26 20.96 -2.53
N ILE A 182 3.80 22.07 -3.03
CA ILE A 182 4.84 22.09 -4.07
C ILE A 182 6.11 22.65 -3.46
N LEU A 183 7.21 21.91 -3.59
CA LEU A 183 8.54 22.32 -3.18
C LEU A 183 9.42 22.54 -4.41
N LYS A 184 10.45 23.36 -4.24
CA LYS A 184 11.53 23.58 -5.21
C LYS A 184 12.86 23.24 -4.58
N VAL A 185 13.64 22.41 -5.27
CA VAL A 185 15.06 22.20 -4.99
C VAL A 185 15.89 22.84 -6.10
N ASP A 186 17.10 23.30 -5.76
CA ASP A 186 18.04 23.89 -6.72
C ASP A 186 18.96 22.80 -7.27
N ALA A 187 18.50 22.12 -8.33
CA ALA A 187 19.21 21.04 -9.01
C ALA A 187 18.71 20.91 -10.46
N SER A 188 19.52 20.29 -11.32
CA SER A 188 19.16 19.98 -12.70
C SER A 188 19.29 18.50 -12.99
N ASP A 189 18.69 18.06 -14.11
CA ASP A 189 18.79 16.70 -14.62
C ASP A 189 18.29 15.64 -13.63
N LEU A 190 17.31 16.03 -12.80
CA LEU A 190 16.70 15.14 -11.83
C LEU A 190 15.78 14.11 -12.50
N PRO A 191 15.74 12.86 -12.00
CA PRO A 191 14.76 11.87 -12.44
C PRO A 191 13.35 12.37 -12.10
N THR A 192 12.40 12.13 -13.00
CA THR A 192 11.01 12.55 -12.84
C THR A 192 10.06 11.37 -12.95
N VAL A 193 8.92 11.47 -12.29
CA VAL A 193 7.81 10.54 -12.49
C VAL A 193 7.04 10.88 -13.76
N GLU A 194 6.31 9.89 -14.30
CA GLU A 194 5.30 10.11 -15.32
C GLU A 194 3.93 10.25 -14.62
N LEU A 195 3.21 11.34 -14.89
CA LEU A 195 1.86 11.52 -14.39
C LEU A 195 0.87 10.74 -15.26
N GLY A 196 -0.02 9.99 -14.62
CA GLY A 196 -1.10 9.28 -15.28
C GLY A 196 -2.36 10.13 -15.37
N ASP A 197 -3.49 9.44 -15.44
CA ASP A 197 -4.82 10.05 -15.48
C ASP A 197 -5.71 9.37 -14.43
N SER A 198 -6.04 10.10 -13.37
CA SER A 198 -6.89 9.61 -12.29
C SER A 198 -8.38 9.61 -12.62
N ASP A 199 -8.82 10.26 -13.70
CA ASP A 199 -10.24 10.29 -14.07
C ASP A 199 -10.71 8.95 -14.67
N ASN A 200 -9.75 8.15 -15.18
CA ASN A 200 -10.01 6.90 -15.89
C ASN A 200 -9.67 5.63 -15.09
N ILE A 201 -9.28 5.77 -13.82
CA ILE A 201 -8.96 4.61 -12.97
C ILE A 201 -10.22 3.81 -12.62
N LYS A 202 -10.04 2.50 -12.43
CA LYS A 202 -11.13 1.57 -12.13
C LYS A 202 -10.89 0.87 -10.80
N VAL A 203 -11.96 0.64 -10.06
CA VAL A 203 -11.93 -0.24 -8.87
C VAL A 203 -11.45 -1.63 -9.29
N GLY A 204 -10.54 -2.21 -8.51
CA GLY A 204 -9.85 -3.47 -8.77
C GLY A 204 -8.56 -3.35 -9.57
N GLN A 205 -8.22 -2.17 -10.10
CA GLN A 205 -6.93 -1.94 -10.74
C GLN A 205 -5.80 -1.98 -9.72
N THR A 206 -4.66 -2.58 -10.09
CA THR A 206 -3.45 -2.60 -9.24
C THR A 206 -3.03 -1.18 -8.86
N ALA A 207 -2.75 -1.00 -7.58
CA ALA A 207 -2.25 0.23 -6.99
C ALA A 207 -0.95 -0.07 -6.25
N ILE A 208 0.09 0.74 -6.51
CA ILE A 208 1.42 0.57 -5.91
C ILE A 208 1.74 1.87 -5.17
N ALA A 209 1.78 1.84 -3.84
CA ALA A 209 2.18 2.99 -3.05
C ALA A 209 3.68 2.91 -2.76
N ILE A 210 4.40 3.99 -3.06
CA ILE A 210 5.83 4.10 -2.79
C ILE A 210 6.06 5.24 -1.80
N GLY A 211 6.97 5.02 -0.85
CA GLY A 211 7.43 6.05 0.08
C GLY A 211 8.86 5.84 0.53
N ASN A 212 9.40 6.84 1.20
CA ASN A 212 10.73 6.88 1.75
C ASN A 212 10.65 7.36 3.21
N ALA A 213 10.39 6.43 4.11
CA ALA A 213 10.08 6.70 5.51
C ALA A 213 11.34 7.11 6.27
N LEU A 214 11.55 8.42 6.40
CA LEU A 214 12.46 9.08 7.36
C LEU A 214 13.82 8.37 7.56
N GLY A 215 14.46 7.93 6.47
CA GLY A 215 15.78 7.31 6.49
C GLY A 215 15.90 5.91 7.10
N GLU A 216 14.97 5.46 7.96
CA GLU A 216 14.99 4.14 8.60
C GLU A 216 14.50 3.03 7.65
N PHE A 217 13.47 3.30 6.84
CA PHE A 217 12.94 2.37 5.83
C PHE A 217 12.87 3.04 4.46
N ARG A 218 14.03 3.16 3.83
CA ARG A 218 14.15 3.69 2.47
C ARG A 218 13.44 2.78 1.47
N ASN A 219 12.72 3.37 0.52
CA ASN A 219 12.04 2.68 -0.58
C ASN A 219 10.99 1.66 -0.10
N THR A 220 10.12 2.10 0.82
CA THR A 220 8.98 1.28 1.23
C THR A 220 7.98 1.21 0.09
N VAL A 221 7.70 0.00 -0.37
CA VAL A 221 6.69 -0.28 -1.40
C VAL A 221 5.59 -1.14 -0.82
N SER A 222 4.34 -0.77 -1.06
CA SER A 222 3.18 -1.61 -0.80
C SER A 222 2.32 -1.72 -2.05
N THR A 223 1.78 -2.91 -2.29
CA THR A 223 0.88 -3.16 -3.41
C THR A 223 -0.50 -3.54 -2.89
N GLY A 224 -1.49 -3.17 -3.67
CA GLY A 224 -2.90 -3.48 -3.45
C GLY A 224 -3.68 -3.16 -4.71
N VAL A 225 -4.93 -2.76 -4.54
CA VAL A 225 -5.82 -2.33 -5.60
C VAL A 225 -6.47 -1.00 -5.26
N VAL A 226 -7.01 -0.34 -6.27
CA VAL A 226 -8.02 0.71 -6.07
C VAL A 226 -9.28 0.05 -5.52
N SER A 227 -9.60 0.29 -4.26
CA SER A 227 -10.76 -0.31 -3.57
C SER A 227 -12.02 0.54 -3.68
N GLY A 228 -11.88 1.82 -4.04
CA GLY A 228 -13.01 2.75 -4.16
C GLY A 228 -12.57 4.11 -4.67
N LEU A 229 -13.53 4.90 -5.13
CA LEU A 229 -13.33 6.23 -5.71
C LEU A 229 -14.26 7.25 -5.06
N ALA A 230 -13.94 8.54 -5.24
CA ALA A 230 -14.73 9.66 -4.76
C ALA A 230 -15.07 9.59 -3.26
N ARG A 231 -14.11 9.12 -2.44
CA ARG A 231 -14.31 9.02 -1.00
C ARG A 231 -14.15 10.38 -0.33
N SER A 232 -14.87 10.56 0.76
CA SER A 232 -14.69 11.72 1.65
C SER A 232 -14.35 11.21 3.04
N VAL A 233 -13.30 11.77 3.63
CA VAL A 233 -12.79 11.37 4.94
C VAL A 233 -12.42 12.60 5.75
N VAL A 234 -12.65 12.50 7.05
CA VAL A 234 -12.06 13.44 8.01
C VAL A 234 -10.73 12.86 8.44
N ALA A 235 -9.64 13.39 7.89
CA ALA A 235 -8.28 13.03 8.26
C ALA A 235 -7.81 13.94 9.40
N GLY A 236 -7.16 13.39 10.41
CA GLY A 236 -6.69 14.20 11.54
C GLY A 236 -5.65 13.50 12.41
N GLY A 237 -4.72 14.29 12.93
CA GLY A 237 -3.61 13.87 13.77
C GLY A 237 -2.85 15.09 14.29
N GLY A 238 -2.24 14.99 15.48
CA GLY A 238 -1.40 16.08 16.02
C GLY A 238 -2.11 17.41 16.30
N GLY A 239 -3.44 17.39 16.54
CA GLY A 239 -4.22 18.59 16.87
C GLY A 239 -4.85 19.30 15.67
N PHE A 240 -4.77 18.72 14.47
CA PHE A 240 -5.34 19.27 13.24
C PHE A 240 -6.28 18.25 12.57
N SER A 241 -7.28 18.75 11.85
CA SER A 241 -8.32 17.96 11.17
C SER A 241 -8.65 18.61 9.83
N GLU A 242 -8.61 17.81 8.77
CA GLU A 242 -8.95 18.20 7.39
C GLU A 242 -10.08 17.30 6.88
N ASN A 243 -11.01 17.92 6.15
CA ASN A 243 -12.04 17.19 5.43
C ASN A 243 -11.58 17.04 3.98
N LEU A 244 -11.06 15.86 3.66
CA LEU A 244 -10.57 15.55 2.33
C LEU A 244 -11.67 14.87 1.54
N THR A 245 -11.88 15.31 0.32
CA THR A 245 -12.94 14.82 -0.57
C THR A 245 -12.36 14.34 -1.89
N ASN A 246 -13.17 13.60 -2.65
CA ASN A 246 -12.79 13.03 -3.94
C ASN A 246 -11.56 12.09 -3.90
N LEU A 247 -11.34 11.39 -2.79
CA LEU A 247 -10.16 10.54 -2.64
C LEU A 247 -10.29 9.19 -3.36
N ILE A 248 -9.14 8.68 -3.80
CA ILE A 248 -8.93 7.29 -4.20
C ILE A 248 -8.76 6.47 -2.92
N GLN A 249 -9.52 5.40 -2.76
CA GLN A 249 -9.33 4.43 -1.70
C GLN A 249 -8.50 3.25 -2.22
N THR A 250 -7.54 2.79 -1.42
CA THR A 250 -6.73 1.61 -1.73
C THR A 250 -6.52 0.75 -0.49
N ASP A 251 -6.28 -0.54 -0.68
CA ASP A 251 -5.82 -1.46 0.35
C ASP A 251 -4.29 -1.64 0.35
N ALA A 252 -3.58 -0.99 -0.58
CA ALA A 252 -2.14 -0.80 -0.46
C ALA A 252 -1.84 -0.07 0.85
N SER A 253 -0.88 -0.58 1.63
CA SER A 253 -0.56 -0.02 2.95
C SER A 253 -0.11 1.44 2.84
N ILE A 254 -0.92 2.36 3.38
CA ILE A 254 -0.58 3.78 3.55
C ILE A 254 -0.21 4.01 5.02
N ASN A 255 0.91 4.69 5.27
CA ASN A 255 1.46 4.96 6.60
C ASN A 255 2.20 6.31 6.57
N PRO A 256 2.54 6.92 7.73
CA PRO A 256 3.28 8.18 7.76
C PRO A 256 4.54 8.19 6.87
N GLY A 257 5.19 7.04 6.71
CA GLY A 257 6.38 6.87 5.88
C GLY A 257 6.19 6.99 4.37
N ASN A 258 4.97 6.79 3.83
CA ASN A 258 4.68 6.98 2.40
C ASN A 258 3.70 8.12 2.12
N SER A 259 3.25 8.83 3.15
CA SER A 259 2.48 10.07 3.03
C SER A 259 3.24 11.10 2.20
N GLY A 260 2.59 11.68 1.19
CA GLY A 260 3.15 12.57 0.18
C GLY A 260 3.85 11.86 -0.98
N GLY A 261 4.08 10.55 -0.89
CA GLY A 261 4.63 9.73 -1.96
C GLY A 261 3.60 9.36 -3.03
N PRO A 262 4.03 8.81 -4.18
CA PRO A 262 3.12 8.51 -5.27
C PRO A 262 2.33 7.21 -5.04
N LEU A 263 1.08 7.20 -5.50
CA LEU A 263 0.30 6.00 -5.79
C LEU A 263 0.35 5.74 -7.30
N LEU A 264 0.85 4.58 -7.72
CA LEU A 264 1.06 4.24 -9.12
C LEU A 264 0.04 3.23 -9.64
N ASN A 265 -0.25 3.31 -10.93
CA ASN A 265 -0.80 2.17 -11.67
C ASN A 265 0.31 1.15 -12.03
N ILE A 266 -0.09 0.01 -12.61
CA ILE A 266 0.84 -1.06 -13.01
C ILE A 266 1.86 -0.65 -14.10
N ALA A 267 1.63 0.46 -14.81
CA ALA A 267 2.56 1.01 -15.80
C ALA A 267 3.61 1.96 -15.19
N GLY A 268 3.58 2.17 -13.87
CA GLY A 268 4.47 3.10 -13.19
C GLY A 268 4.14 4.57 -13.45
N GLN A 269 2.87 4.89 -13.73
CA GLN A 269 2.39 6.26 -13.82
C GLN A 269 1.70 6.64 -12.51
N VAL A 270 1.92 7.86 -12.05
CA VAL A 270 1.29 8.37 -10.82
C VAL A 270 -0.19 8.62 -11.07
N ILE A 271 -1.05 7.94 -10.31
CA ILE A 271 -2.51 8.12 -10.33
C ILE A 271 -3.02 8.82 -9.07
N GLY A 272 -2.17 9.02 -8.07
CA GLY A 272 -2.51 9.81 -6.90
C GLY A 272 -1.34 10.04 -5.94
N ILE A 273 -1.62 10.74 -4.85
CA ILE A 273 -0.66 11.14 -3.83
C ILE A 273 -1.15 10.56 -2.50
N ASN A 274 -0.39 9.62 -1.94
CA ASN A 274 -0.72 8.95 -0.68
C ASN A 274 -0.87 9.99 0.44
N THR A 275 -1.96 9.99 1.22
CA THR A 275 -2.19 11.04 2.24
C THR A 275 -2.61 10.49 3.60
N ALA A 276 -3.63 9.62 3.63
CA ALA A 276 -4.35 9.37 4.86
C ALA A 276 -4.71 7.88 5.01
N VAL A 277 -5.01 7.52 6.26
CA VAL A 277 -5.56 6.22 6.63
C VAL A 277 -6.89 6.43 7.36
N ALA A 278 -7.81 5.48 7.22
CA ALA A 278 -8.98 5.46 8.08
C ALA A 278 -8.57 5.05 9.51
N GLN A 279 -8.82 5.92 10.49
CA GLN A 279 -8.60 5.57 11.89
C GLN A 279 -9.47 4.36 12.28
N GLY A 280 -8.84 3.32 12.84
CA GLY A 280 -9.55 2.14 13.33
C GLY A 280 -9.93 1.10 12.25
N ALA A 281 -9.51 1.29 11.00
CA ALA A 281 -9.68 0.29 9.94
C ALA A 281 -8.33 -0.11 9.35
N GLN A 282 -8.10 -1.42 9.22
CA GLN A 282 -6.91 -1.97 8.56
C GLN A 282 -7.16 -2.14 7.06
N GLY A 283 -6.14 -1.90 6.24
CA GLY A 283 -6.25 -2.05 4.77
C GLY A 283 -7.16 -1.01 4.12
N ILE A 284 -7.32 0.17 4.73
CA ILE A 284 -8.05 1.30 4.15
C ILE A 284 -7.14 2.53 4.17
N GLY A 285 -6.46 2.74 3.04
CA GLY A 285 -5.66 3.92 2.75
C GLY A 285 -6.33 4.82 1.72
N PHE A 286 -5.89 6.08 1.68
CA PHE A 286 -6.41 7.08 0.75
C PHE A 286 -5.28 7.84 0.06
N ALA A 287 -5.54 8.19 -1.20
CA ALA A 287 -4.70 9.04 -2.02
C ALA A 287 -5.53 10.15 -2.68
N ILE A 288 -4.92 11.33 -2.81
CA ILE A 288 -5.47 12.46 -3.58
C ILE A 288 -5.29 12.13 -5.07
N PRO A 289 -6.32 12.22 -5.92
CA PRO A 289 -6.18 12.03 -7.37
C PRO A 289 -5.12 12.94 -7.99
N ILE A 290 -4.49 12.52 -9.09
CA ILE A 290 -3.42 13.28 -9.73
C ILE A 290 -3.91 14.42 -10.64
N ASN A 291 -5.17 14.35 -11.10
CA ASN A 291 -5.83 15.37 -11.94
C ASN A 291 -6.51 16.47 -11.12
#